data_AF-A0A948W4B0-F1
#
_entry.id   AF-A0A948W4B0-F1
#
_cell.length_a   1.000
_cell.length_b   1.000
_cell.length_c   1.000
_cell.angle_alpha   90.00
_cell.angle_beta   90.00
_cell.angle_gamma   90.00
#
_symmetry.space_group_name_H-M   'P 1'
#
loop_
_entity.id
_entity.type
_entity.pdbx_description
1 polymer ?
#
loop_
_entity_poly.entity_id
_entity_poly.type
_entity_poly.pdbx_seq_one_letter_code
_entity_poly.pdbx_strand_id
1 'polypeptide(L)'
;MANGSTKPVEEIQVDDRVLSYNESSAKMRASEVTSVHKPFFVDHYYIINEELRATENHPVLSGGKWVAVSSLSVGDVLTNPDGWDIEIYTVQKIEERAMVYNFQVTLETYVAADMIVHNKEDCEMYDQYYPE
;
A
#
# COMPACT_ATOMS: atom_id res chain seq x y z
N MET A 1 4.55 -3.05 -11.42
CA MET A 1 3.88 -4.10 -12.22
C MET A 1 4.64 -5.41 -12.11
N ALA A 2 3.99 -6.56 -12.34
CA ALA A 2 4.62 -7.89 -12.21
C ALA A 2 5.79 -8.13 -13.18
N ASN A 3 5.86 -7.37 -14.28
CA ASN A 3 6.93 -7.43 -15.28
C ASN A 3 8.12 -6.49 -14.97
N GLY A 4 8.14 -5.84 -13.79
CA GLY A 4 9.18 -4.90 -13.38
C GLY A 4 8.99 -3.45 -13.85
N SER A 5 7.99 -3.16 -14.70
CA SER A 5 7.64 -1.78 -15.05
C SER A 5 6.85 -1.07 -13.94
N THR A 6 6.79 0.26 -14.00
CA THR A 6 5.91 1.08 -13.15
C THR A 6 4.71 1.56 -13.94
N LYS A 7 3.58 1.74 -13.26
CA LYS A 7 2.33 2.26 -13.84
C LYS A 7 1.66 3.14 -12.78
N PRO A 8 1.16 4.35 -13.13
CA PRO A 8 0.39 5.17 -12.20
C PRO A 8 -0.86 4.44 -11.73
N VAL A 9 -1.27 4.66 -10.47
CA VAL A 9 -2.40 3.93 -9.87
C VAL A 9 -3.72 4.28 -10.56
N GLU A 10 -3.85 5.51 -11.07
CA GLU A 10 -5.01 5.98 -11.83
C GLU A 10 -5.20 5.30 -13.19
N GLU A 11 -4.16 4.62 -13.69
CA GLU A 11 -4.20 3.88 -14.96
C GLU A 11 -4.38 2.37 -14.78
N ILE A 12 -4.40 1.88 -13.53
CA ILE A 12 -4.59 0.44 -13.23
C ILE A 12 -5.97 -0.01 -13.72
N GLN A 13 -6.00 -1.17 -14.37
CA GLN A 13 -7.20 -1.77 -14.95
C GLN A 13 -7.38 -3.20 -14.47
N VAL A 14 -8.62 -3.69 -14.54
CA VAL A 14 -8.91 -5.12 -14.35
C VAL A 14 -8.07 -5.93 -15.34
N ASP A 15 -7.64 -7.12 -14.91
CA ASP A 15 -6.73 -8.04 -15.61
C ASP A 15 -5.25 -7.57 -15.69
N ASP A 16 -4.91 -6.38 -15.19
CA ASP A 16 -3.50 -5.99 -15.01
C ASP A 16 -2.80 -6.96 -14.05
N ARG A 17 -1.50 -7.19 -14.28
CA ARG A 17 -0.66 -8.01 -13.38
C ARG A 17 0.28 -7.14 -12.57
N VAL A 18 0.09 -7.13 -11.26
CA VAL A 18 0.93 -6.39 -10.31
C VAL A 18 1.84 -7.34 -9.53
N LEU A 19 2.90 -6.78 -8.96
CA LEU A 19 3.78 -7.50 -8.06
C LEU A 19 3.18 -7.47 -6.66
N SER A 20 3.08 -8.63 -6.01
CA SER A 20 2.41 -8.83 -4.73
C SER A 20 3.24 -9.71 -3.82
N TYR A 21 3.09 -9.53 -2.52
CA TYR A 21 3.76 -10.31 -1.49
C TYR A 21 2.83 -11.41 -0.99
N ASN A 22 3.20 -12.68 -1.21
CA ASN A 22 2.47 -13.79 -0.63
C ASN A 22 2.96 -14.02 0.80
N GLU A 23 2.14 -13.63 1.79
CA GLU A 23 2.49 -13.69 3.20
C GLU A 23 2.82 -15.11 3.67
N SER A 24 2.00 -16.11 3.29
CA SER A 24 2.20 -17.51 3.70
C SER A 24 3.55 -18.09 3.29
N SER A 25 4.11 -17.61 2.18
CA SER A 25 5.39 -18.09 1.63
C SER A 25 6.53 -17.09 1.77
N ALA A 26 6.25 -15.89 2.28
CA ALA A 26 7.15 -14.74 2.33
C ALA A 26 7.86 -14.45 0.99
N LYS A 27 7.15 -14.58 -0.13
CA LYS A 27 7.72 -14.45 -1.48
C LYS A 27 6.90 -13.55 -2.37
N MET A 28 7.59 -12.78 -3.21
CA MET A 28 6.95 -12.01 -4.26
C MET A 28 6.36 -12.92 -5.35
N ARG A 29 5.16 -12.58 -5.81
CA ARG A 29 4.41 -13.27 -6.85
C ARG A 29 3.63 -12.26 -7.69
N ALA A 30 3.34 -12.63 -8.92
CA ALA A 30 2.40 -11.86 -9.73
C ALA A 30 0.97 -12.10 -9.22
N SER A 31 0.22 -11.03 -9.03
CA SER A 31 -1.22 -11.07 -8.74
C SER A 31 -1.98 -10.31 -9.83
N GLU A 32 -3.22 -10.72 -10.04
CA GLU A 32 -4.11 -10.15 -11.04
C GLU A 32 -5.05 -9.14 -10.36
N VAL A 33 -5.27 -8.01 -11.01
CA VAL A 33 -6.24 -7.00 -10.57
C VAL A 33 -7.64 -7.49 -10.89
N THR A 34 -8.44 -7.73 -9.86
CA THR A 34 -9.80 -8.29 -9.99
C THR A 34 -10.89 -7.22 -10.05
N SER A 35 -10.64 -6.04 -9.48
CA SER A 35 -11.56 -4.91 -9.51
C SER A 35 -10.81 -3.58 -9.37
N VAL A 36 -11.39 -2.51 -9.90
CA VAL A 36 -10.89 -1.14 -9.72
C VAL A 36 -12.02 -0.31 -9.12
N HIS A 37 -11.77 0.33 -7.98
CA HIS A 37 -12.76 1.11 -7.27
C HIS A 37 -12.87 2.51 -7.87
N LYS A 38 -14.04 3.14 -7.69
CA LYS A 38 -14.21 4.54 -8.08
C LYS A 38 -13.29 5.41 -7.21
N PRO A 39 -12.50 6.32 -7.82
CA PRO A 39 -11.71 7.27 -7.05
C PRO A 39 -12.60 8.11 -6.12
N PHE A 40 -12.08 8.42 -4.94
CA PHE A 40 -12.77 9.28 -3.98
C PHE A 40 -11.81 10.32 -3.41
N PHE A 41 -12.36 11.34 -2.75
CA PHE A 41 -11.57 12.39 -2.13
C PHE A 41 -11.35 12.12 -0.65
N VAL A 42 -10.16 12.43 -0.17
CA VAL A 42 -9.81 12.53 1.25
C VAL A 42 -9.36 13.95 1.54
N ASP A 43 -9.51 14.41 2.79
CA ASP A 43 -9.11 15.77 3.20
C ASP A 43 -7.63 15.87 3.61
N HIS A 44 -6.98 14.73 3.83
CA HIS A 44 -5.56 14.64 4.12
C HIS A 44 -4.96 13.30 3.67
N TYR A 45 -3.64 13.28 3.56
CA TYR A 45 -2.86 12.07 3.27
C TYR A 45 -1.46 12.17 3.87
N TYR A 46 -0.71 11.08 3.84
CA TYR A 46 0.66 11.01 4.34
C TYR A 46 1.63 10.84 3.19
N ILE A 47 2.82 11.43 3.34
CA ILE A 47 4.00 11.20 2.50
C ILE A 47 5.09 10.61 3.38
N ILE A 48 5.55 9.41 3.02
CA ILE A 48 6.64 8.71 3.69
C ILE A 48 7.85 8.67 2.76
N ASN A 49 9.02 9.10 3.27
CA ASN A 49 10.27 9.16 2.51
C ASN A 49 10.16 9.88 1.16
N GLU A 50 9.29 10.89 1.07
CA GLU A 50 8.99 11.66 -0.16
C GLU A 50 8.40 10.84 -1.33
N GLU A 51 8.25 9.52 -1.17
CA GLU A 51 7.90 8.56 -2.22
C GLU A 51 6.50 8.00 -2.03
N LEU A 52 6.24 7.34 -0.90
CA LEU A 52 4.96 6.67 -0.66
C LEU A 52 3.91 7.68 -0.21
N ARG A 53 2.87 7.82 -1.01
CA ARG A 53 1.68 8.64 -0.68
C ARG A 53 0.51 7.72 -0.40
N ALA A 54 -0.04 7.79 0.81
CA ALA A 54 -1.10 6.89 1.24
C ALA A 54 -2.05 7.56 2.24
N THR A 55 -3.26 7.00 2.35
CA THR A 55 -4.23 7.43 3.38
C THR A 55 -3.78 6.95 4.76
N GLU A 56 -4.20 7.68 5.80
CA GLU A 56 -3.87 7.45 7.21
C GLU A 56 -3.90 5.97 7.65
N ASN A 57 -4.99 5.26 7.34
CA ASN A 57 -5.20 3.88 7.82
C ASN A 57 -4.75 2.80 6.83
N HIS A 58 -4.04 3.17 5.74
CA HIS A 58 -3.62 2.18 4.76
C HIS A 58 -2.51 1.28 5.35
N PRO A 59 -2.66 -0.05 5.36
CA PRO A 59 -1.65 -0.91 5.95
C PRO A 59 -0.44 -1.05 5.03
N VAL A 60 0.75 -0.98 5.61
CA VAL A 60 2.03 -1.19 4.94
C VAL A 60 2.86 -2.19 5.73
N LEU A 61 3.72 -2.94 5.03
CA LEU A 61 4.58 -3.90 5.69
C LEU A 61 5.80 -3.19 6.29
N SER A 62 5.99 -3.36 7.60
CA SER A 62 7.08 -2.76 8.39
C SER A 62 7.73 -3.85 9.24
N GLY A 63 8.96 -4.25 8.89
CA GLY A 63 9.71 -5.27 9.64
C GLY A 63 8.95 -6.59 9.77
N GLY A 64 8.20 -6.97 8.72
CA GLY A 64 7.37 -8.18 8.70
C GLY A 64 6.02 -8.08 9.43
N LYS A 65 5.57 -6.87 9.80
CA LYS A 65 4.25 -6.63 10.42
C LYS A 65 3.46 -5.61 9.62
N TRP A 66 2.15 -5.77 9.56
CA TRP A 66 1.25 -4.76 8.99
C TRP A 66 1.02 -3.64 9.98
N VAL A 67 1.28 -2.42 9.55
CA VAL A 67 1.13 -1.21 10.36
C VAL A 67 0.40 -0.16 9.52
N ALA A 68 -0.51 0.60 10.14
CA ALA A 68 -1.15 1.72 9.47
C ALA A 68 -0.14 2.85 9.23
N VAL A 69 -0.24 3.55 8.09
CA VAL A 69 0.66 4.66 7.76
C VAL A 69 0.73 5.72 8.88
N SER A 70 -0.38 5.99 9.55
CA SER A 70 -0.45 6.96 10.66
C SER A 70 0.34 6.58 11.91
N SER A 71 0.67 5.30 12.06
CA SER A 71 1.44 4.79 13.19
C SER A 71 2.96 4.81 12.93
N LEU A 72 3.38 5.08 11.70
CA LEU A 72 4.79 5.16 11.33
C LEU A 72 5.43 6.44 11.86
N SER A 73 6.67 6.31 12.31
CA SER A 73 7.51 7.40 12.78
C SER A 73 8.90 7.34 12.12
N VAL A 74 9.62 8.47 12.17
CA VAL A 74 11.04 8.49 11.77
C VAL A 74 11.83 7.53 12.66
N GLY A 75 12.66 6.70 12.02
CA GLY A 75 13.42 5.61 12.65
C GLY A 75 12.73 4.24 12.59
N ASP A 76 11.45 4.17 12.21
CA ASP A 76 10.81 2.90 11.82
C ASP A 76 11.31 2.46 10.43
N VAL A 77 10.80 1.32 9.95
CA VAL A 77 11.18 0.76 8.65
C VAL A 77 9.97 0.41 7.78
N LEU A 78 10.15 0.39 6.47
CA LEU A 78 9.22 -0.21 5.51
C LEU A 78 9.90 -1.35 4.78
N THR A 79 9.20 -2.46 4.57
CA THR A 79 9.74 -3.62 3.86
C THR A 79 9.49 -3.47 2.36
N ASN A 80 10.58 -3.52 1.58
CA ASN A 80 10.54 -3.45 0.13
C ASN A 80 10.35 -4.86 -0.52
N PRO A 81 10.10 -4.95 -1.84
CA PRO A 81 9.94 -6.22 -2.57
C PRO A 81 11.15 -7.16 -2.53
N ASP A 82 12.35 -6.63 -2.32
CA ASP A 82 13.58 -7.43 -2.16
C ASP A 82 13.70 -8.04 -0.76
N GLY A 83 12.77 -7.71 0.14
CA GLY A 83 12.74 -8.16 1.53
C GLY A 83 13.66 -7.36 2.46
N TRP A 84 14.09 -6.18 2.03
CA TRP A 84 14.95 -5.29 2.81
C TRP A 84 14.08 -4.28 3.57
N ASP A 85 14.48 -3.99 4.80
CA ASP A 85 13.86 -2.96 5.61
C ASP A 85 14.53 -1.61 5.33
N ILE A 86 13.73 -0.67 4.83
CA ILE A 86 14.13 0.68 4.45
C ILE A 86 13.75 1.63 5.59
N GLU A 87 14.75 2.32 6.15
CA GLU A 87 14.53 3.28 7.23
C GLU A 87 13.65 4.45 6.79
N ILE A 88 12.71 4.83 7.65
CA ILE A 88 11.88 6.02 7.48
C ILE A 88 12.63 7.23 8.02
N TYR A 89 12.96 8.17 7.14
CA TYR A 89 13.65 9.42 7.48
C TYR A 89 12.73 10.66 7.36
N THR A 90 11.60 10.55 6.65
CA THR A 90 10.54 11.57 6.66
C THR A 90 9.14 10.95 6.75
N VAL A 91 8.30 11.59 7.58
CA VAL A 91 6.85 11.35 7.66
C VAL A 91 6.17 12.72 7.65
N GLN A 92 5.32 12.97 6.67
CA GLN A 92 4.60 14.23 6.55
C GLN A 92 3.10 13.97 6.41
N LYS A 93 2.30 14.60 7.26
CA LYS A 93 0.85 14.70 7.07
C LYS A 93 0.55 15.96 6.26
N ILE A 94 -0.17 15.81 5.15
CA ILE A 94 -0.59 16.89 4.27
C ILE A 94 -2.09 17.09 4.45
N GLU A 95 -2.48 18.24 5.00
CA GLU A 95 -3.87 18.66 5.19
C GLU A 95 -4.41 19.32 3.89
N GLU A 96 -4.44 18.54 2.81
CA GLU A 96 -4.94 18.97 1.51
C GLU A 96 -5.88 17.91 0.92
N ARG A 97 -6.97 18.39 0.31
CA ARG A 97 -7.92 17.54 -0.38
C ARG A 97 -7.28 16.87 -1.60
N ALA A 98 -7.18 15.54 -1.56
CA ALA A 98 -6.55 14.74 -2.61
C ALA A 98 -7.52 13.67 -3.12
N MET A 99 -7.42 13.33 -4.41
CA MET A 99 -8.12 12.18 -4.99
C MET A 99 -7.26 10.93 -4.82
N VAL A 100 -7.86 9.88 -4.27
CA VAL A 100 -7.20 8.59 -4.02
C VAL A 100 -7.82 7.49 -4.86
N TYR A 101 -7.01 6.47 -5.15
CA TYR A 101 -7.35 5.36 -6.02
C TYR A 101 -7.14 4.06 -5.27
N ASN A 102 -7.97 3.07 -5.56
CA ASN A 102 -7.90 1.75 -4.94
C ASN A 102 -8.35 0.68 -5.94
N PHE A 103 -7.80 -0.53 -5.83
CA PHE A 103 -8.12 -1.67 -6.67
C PHE A 103 -7.93 -2.96 -5.87
N GLN A 104 -8.59 -4.06 -6.24
CA GLN A 104 -8.40 -5.37 -5.61
C GLN A 104 -7.46 -6.26 -6.39
N VAL A 105 -6.73 -7.11 -5.68
CA VAL A 105 -5.82 -8.11 -6.25
C VAL A 105 -5.99 -9.46 -5.56
N THR A 106 -5.71 -10.54 -6.27
CA THR A 106 -5.89 -11.91 -5.75
C THR A 106 -5.03 -12.29 -4.55
N LEU A 107 -3.91 -11.61 -4.30
CA LEU A 107 -2.98 -11.89 -3.19
C LEU A 107 -3.05 -10.85 -2.07
N GLU A 108 -4.11 -10.05 -2.02
CA GLU A 108 -4.40 -9.06 -0.95
C GLU A 108 -3.26 -8.08 -0.64
N THR A 109 -2.21 -8.01 -1.46
CA THR A 109 -1.09 -7.10 -1.29
C THR A 109 -0.57 -6.68 -2.66
N TYR A 110 0.08 -5.55 -2.75
CA TYR A 110 0.76 -5.11 -3.96
C TYR A 110 1.93 -4.19 -3.61
N VAL A 111 2.75 -3.89 -4.62
CA VAL A 111 3.87 -2.97 -4.47
C VAL A 111 3.48 -1.58 -4.98
N ALA A 112 3.67 -0.57 -4.14
CA ALA A 112 3.47 0.84 -4.47
C ALA A 112 4.65 1.66 -3.94
N ALA A 113 5.24 2.52 -4.79
CA ALA A 113 6.44 3.29 -4.45
C ALA A 113 7.57 2.40 -3.86
N ASP A 114 7.79 1.24 -4.47
CA ASP A 114 8.75 0.21 -4.01
C ASP A 114 8.52 -0.32 -2.58
N MET A 115 7.34 -0.13 -2.01
CA MET A 115 6.97 -0.64 -0.68
C MET A 115 5.81 -1.64 -0.79
N ILE A 116 5.81 -2.65 0.07
CA ILE A 116 4.73 -3.64 0.14
C ILE A 116 3.57 -3.03 0.92
N VAL A 117 2.41 -2.90 0.25
CA VAL A 117 1.18 -2.37 0.83
C VAL A 117 0.06 -3.40 0.76
N HIS A 118 -0.88 -3.31 1.69
CA HIS A 118 -2.02 -4.23 1.73
C HIS A 118 -3.15 -3.72 0.84
N ASN A 119 -3.82 -4.66 0.19
CA ASN A 119 -5.07 -4.41 -0.48
C ASN A 119 -6.14 -4.10 0.56
N LYS A 120 -6.64 -2.88 0.53
CA LYS A 120 -7.70 -2.47 1.42
C LYS A 120 -9.01 -2.68 0.68
N GLU A 121 -9.85 -3.62 1.12
CA GLU A 121 -11.25 -3.62 0.67
C GLU A 121 -11.88 -2.26 1.04
N ASP A 122 -12.77 -1.76 0.18
CA ASP A 122 -13.42 -0.45 0.36
C ASP A 122 -13.86 -0.22 1.82
N CYS A 123 -13.77 1.05 2.25
CA CYS A 123 -13.80 1.59 3.62
C CYS A 123 -14.96 1.18 4.58
N GLU A 124 -15.69 0.08 4.38
CA GLU A 124 -16.81 -0.34 5.24
C GLU A 124 -16.50 -1.49 6.22
N MET A 125 -15.31 -2.09 6.24
CA MET A 125 -15.02 -3.27 7.08
C MET A 125 -13.64 -3.17 7.78
N TYR A 126 -13.50 -2.34 8.82
CA TYR A 126 -12.23 -2.17 9.55
C TYR A 126 -12.10 -2.94 10.86
N ASP A 127 -13.08 -3.76 11.24
CA ASP A 127 -13.09 -4.36 12.59
C ASP A 127 -12.27 -5.67 12.72
N GLN A 128 -11.64 -6.16 11.66
CA GLN A 128 -11.00 -7.49 11.70
C GLN A 128 -9.50 -7.49 12.05
N TYR A 129 -8.76 -6.42 11.78
CA TYR A 129 -7.29 -6.40 11.96
C TYR A 129 -6.80 -5.71 13.25
N TYR A 130 -7.71 -5.11 14.02
CA TYR A 130 -7.43 -4.48 15.30
C TYR A 130 -8.47 -4.89 16.35
N PRO A 131 -8.42 -6.12 16.90
CA PRO A 131 -9.15 -6.38 18.13
C PRO A 131 -8.54 -5.51 19.25
N GLU A 132 -9.40 -4.77 19.95
CA GLU A 132 -9.04 -4.02 21.17
C GLU A 132 -8.21 -4.85 22.17
#